data_AF-A0A1S1RB56-F1
#
_entry.id   AF-A0A1S1RB56-F1
#
_cell.length_a   1.000
_cell.length_b   1.000
_cell.length_c   1.000
_cell.angle_alpha   90.00
_cell.angle_beta   90.00
_cell.angle_gamma   90.00
#
_symmetry.space_group_name_H-M   'P 1'
#
loop_
_entity.id
_entity.type
_entity.pdbx_description
1 polymer ?
#
loop_
_entity_poly.entity_id
_entity_poly.type
_entity_poly.pdbx_seq_one_letter_code
_entity_poly.pdbx_strand_id
1 'polypeptide(L)'
;MSATAAPDGTPLDEQAGVGHPDAFQRLYTPHRMAYIKGEGRSPGDECPFCAIVALTDEEGLIVARGNAVYTVLNLYPYNAGHLMVVPYRHVADYAEMTYDEAVEMALFVQHALRALRLASGAHGFNTGMNLGTVAGAGIAAHVHQHVVPRWGGDTNFMPVIGATRVLPALLGPTRDLLAQAWRRTGTD
;
A
#
# COMPACT_ATOMS: atom_id res chain seq x y z
N MET A 1 -16.33 16.90 -25.17
CA MET A 1 -15.48 15.70 -25.22
C MET A 1 -14.08 16.18 -25.59
N SER A 2 -13.18 16.30 -24.62
CA SER A 2 -11.78 16.65 -24.86
C SER A 2 -10.96 15.80 -23.91
N ALA A 3 -10.34 14.74 -24.43
CA ALA A 3 -9.49 13.85 -23.67
C ALA A 3 -8.17 14.57 -23.36
N THR A 4 -7.78 14.59 -22.08
CA THR A 4 -6.49 15.12 -21.63
C THR A 4 -5.42 14.05 -21.81
N ALA A 5 -4.41 14.32 -22.63
CA ALA A 5 -3.24 13.47 -22.81
C ALA A 5 -2.12 13.87 -21.83
N ALA A 6 -1.27 12.91 -21.47
CA ALA A 6 0.01 13.16 -20.80
C ALA A 6 0.94 14.02 -21.70
N PRO A 7 2.00 14.64 -21.16
CA PRO A 7 2.94 15.45 -21.95
C PRO A 7 3.66 14.71 -23.09
N ASP A 8 3.57 13.38 -23.14
CA ASP A 8 4.07 12.52 -24.23
C ASP A 8 2.97 12.06 -25.21
N GLY A 9 1.75 12.59 -25.08
CA GLY A 9 0.64 12.25 -25.97
C GLY A 9 -0.04 10.92 -25.65
N THR A 10 0.37 10.24 -24.58
CA THR A 10 -0.31 9.00 -24.15
C THR A 10 -1.72 9.33 -23.67
N PRO A 11 -2.76 8.67 -24.21
CA PRO A 11 -4.11 8.77 -23.68
C PRO A 11 -4.11 8.33 -22.21
N LEU A 12 -4.52 9.23 -21.32
CA LEU A 12 -4.76 8.88 -19.93
C LEU A 12 -6.10 8.18 -19.89
N ASP A 13 -6.09 6.85 -19.70
CA ASP A 13 -7.32 6.10 -19.47
C ASP A 13 -7.96 6.57 -18.15
N GLU A 14 -9.23 6.97 -18.20
CA GLU A 14 -10.02 7.27 -17.01
C GLU A 14 -10.21 5.99 -16.19
N GLN A 15 -9.65 5.96 -14.99
CA GLN A 15 -9.97 4.98 -13.95
C GLN A 15 -10.99 5.58 -12.99
N ALA A 16 -12.08 4.87 -12.70
CA ALA A 16 -13.27 5.41 -12.04
C ALA A 16 -13.18 5.59 -10.50
N GLY A 17 -13.78 6.68 -9.96
CA GLY A 17 -14.25 6.85 -8.56
C GLY A 17 -14.57 8.28 -7.99
N VAL A 18 -14.84 8.38 -6.67
CA VAL A 18 -15.66 9.41 -5.89
C VAL A 18 -15.04 10.60 -5.06
N GLY A 19 -15.26 11.91 -5.36
CA GLY A 19 -15.13 13.01 -4.33
C GLY A 19 -15.53 14.45 -4.73
N HIS A 20 -15.78 15.34 -3.74
CA HIS A 20 -16.38 16.68 -3.92
C HIS A 20 -15.37 17.82 -4.23
N PRO A 21 -15.77 18.89 -4.97
CA PRO A 21 -14.86 19.94 -5.44
C PRO A 21 -14.61 21.07 -4.42
N ASP A 22 -13.35 21.51 -4.30
CA ASP A 22 -12.90 22.77 -3.68
C ASP A 22 -12.33 23.68 -4.79
N ALA A 23 -12.52 24.99 -4.65
CA ALA A 23 -12.21 26.05 -5.62
C ALA A 23 -10.71 26.26 -5.91
N PHE A 24 -9.82 25.50 -5.25
CA PHE A 24 -8.41 25.46 -5.62
C PHE A 24 -8.12 24.13 -6.32
N GLN A 25 -7.91 24.20 -7.64
CA GLN A 25 -7.34 23.13 -8.46
C GLN A 25 -5.90 22.86 -8.04
N ARG A 26 -5.71 22.31 -6.84
CA ARG A 26 -4.41 22.06 -6.22
C ARG A 26 -3.77 20.88 -6.94
N LEU A 27 -2.64 21.15 -7.59
CA LEU A 27 -1.68 20.19 -8.15
C LEU A 27 -1.05 19.39 -6.99
N TYR A 28 -1.84 18.51 -6.39
CA TYR A 28 -1.37 17.51 -5.46
C TYR A 28 -0.81 16.32 -6.23
N THR A 29 0.12 15.62 -5.60
CA THR A 29 0.46 14.22 -5.90
C THR A 29 -0.81 13.47 -6.33
N PRO A 30 -0.93 13.05 -7.61
CA PRO A 30 -2.21 12.66 -8.21
C PRO A 30 -2.97 11.59 -7.40
N HIS A 31 -2.24 10.78 -6.63
CA HIS A 31 -2.73 9.66 -5.85
C HIS A 31 -3.51 10.00 -4.57
N ARG A 32 -3.19 11.11 -3.86
CA ARG A 32 -3.92 11.49 -2.63
C ARG A 32 -5.29 12.11 -2.96
N MET A 33 -5.40 12.73 -4.13
CA MET A 33 -6.66 13.22 -4.65
C MET A 33 -7.55 12.09 -5.14
N ALA A 34 -7.02 11.04 -5.80
CA ALA A 34 -7.78 9.84 -6.16
C ALA A 34 -8.40 9.14 -4.93
N TYR A 35 -7.71 9.15 -3.78
CA TYR A 35 -8.20 8.56 -2.53
C TYR A 35 -9.37 9.35 -1.89
N ILE A 36 -9.26 10.69 -1.85
CA ILE A 36 -10.34 11.59 -1.38
C ILE A 36 -11.47 11.65 -2.42
N LYS A 37 -11.08 11.49 -3.69
CA LYS A 37 -11.93 11.28 -4.84
C LYS A 37 -12.23 9.81 -5.09
N GLY A 38 -12.20 8.90 -4.09
CA GLY A 38 -12.78 7.55 -4.11
C GLY A 38 -12.56 6.69 -5.36
N GLU A 39 -11.58 7.04 -6.18
CA GLU A 39 -11.04 6.31 -7.33
C GLU A 39 -10.29 5.11 -6.75
N GLY A 40 -10.93 3.94 -6.85
CA GLY A 40 -10.48 2.70 -6.20
C GLY A 40 -11.35 2.22 -5.02
N ARG A 41 -12.47 2.88 -4.69
CA ARG A 41 -13.54 2.23 -3.91
C ARG A 41 -14.31 1.32 -4.84
N SER A 42 -14.41 0.03 -4.50
CA SER A 42 -15.40 -0.86 -5.10
C SER A 42 -16.78 -0.18 -5.04
N PRO A 43 -17.60 -0.26 -6.11
CA PRO A 43 -18.98 0.21 -6.04
C PRO A 43 -19.75 -0.64 -5.03
N GLY A 44 -19.89 -0.13 -3.81
CA GLY A 44 -20.48 -0.84 -2.67
C GLY A 44 -19.59 -0.72 -1.44
N ASP A 45 -20.18 -0.83 -0.25
CA ASP A 45 -19.52 -0.79 1.07
C ASP A 45 -18.52 -1.95 1.32
N GLU A 46 -17.91 -2.51 0.29
CA GLU A 46 -17.07 -3.69 0.37
C GLU A 46 -15.61 -3.30 0.68
N CYS A 47 -15.06 -3.91 1.73
CA CYS A 47 -13.68 -3.66 2.16
C CYS A 47 -12.69 -4.11 1.08
N PRO A 48 -11.79 -3.24 0.59
CA PRO A 48 -10.86 -3.59 -0.47
C PRO A 48 -9.88 -4.70 -0.05
N PHE A 49 -9.52 -4.79 1.23
CA PHE A 49 -8.70 -5.89 1.73
C PHE A 49 -9.42 -7.24 1.64
N CYS A 50 -10.74 -7.27 1.89
CA CYS A 50 -11.53 -8.49 1.69
C CYS A 50 -11.61 -8.86 0.21
N ALA A 51 -11.84 -7.88 -0.66
CA ALA A 51 -11.96 -8.11 -2.11
C ALA A 51 -10.66 -8.62 -2.75
N ILE A 52 -9.51 -8.05 -2.36
CA ILE A 52 -8.19 -8.40 -2.92
C ILE A 52 -7.83 -9.88 -2.70
N VAL A 53 -8.32 -10.50 -1.62
CA VAL A 53 -8.02 -11.91 -1.30
C VAL A 53 -8.52 -12.87 -2.39
N ALA A 54 -9.63 -12.52 -3.07
CA ALA A 54 -10.24 -13.33 -4.13
C ALA A 54 -9.54 -13.18 -5.49
N LEU A 55 -8.66 -12.18 -5.65
CA LEU A 55 -7.90 -11.93 -6.87
C LEU A 55 -6.65 -12.81 -6.95
N THR A 56 -6.08 -12.90 -8.15
CA THR A 56 -4.71 -13.42 -8.30
C THR A 56 -3.70 -12.53 -7.59
N ASP A 57 -2.51 -13.07 -7.28
CA ASP A 57 -1.49 -12.31 -6.57
C ASP A 57 -0.99 -11.12 -7.40
N GLU A 58 -0.97 -11.27 -8.72
CA GLU A 58 -0.65 -10.24 -9.72
C GLU A 58 -1.64 -9.08 -9.64
N GLU A 59 -2.94 -9.38 -9.75
CA GLU A 59 -4.02 -8.39 -9.80
C GLU A 59 -4.20 -7.69 -8.46
N GLY A 60 -4.10 -8.45 -7.36
CA GLY A 60 -4.23 -7.93 -6.01
C GLY A 60 -2.98 -7.29 -5.44
N LEU A 61 -1.85 -7.34 -6.17
CA LEU A 61 -0.52 -6.95 -5.69
C LEU A 61 -0.09 -7.66 -4.39
N ILE A 62 -0.54 -8.91 -4.21
CA ILE A 62 -0.21 -9.73 -3.04
C ILE A 62 1.21 -10.26 -3.21
N VAL A 63 2.05 -10.03 -2.20
CA VAL A 63 3.45 -10.48 -2.15
C VAL A 63 3.55 -11.90 -1.59
N ALA A 64 2.73 -12.20 -0.56
CA ALA A 64 2.74 -13.49 0.11
C ALA A 64 1.43 -13.75 0.86
N ARG A 65 1.09 -15.04 1.00
CA ARG A 65 -0.10 -15.54 1.70
C ARG A 65 0.34 -16.45 2.85
N GLY A 66 -0.27 -16.27 4.02
CA GLY A 66 -0.13 -17.11 5.21
C GLY A 66 -1.41 -17.87 5.51
N ASN A 67 -1.55 -18.30 6.75
CA ASN A 67 -2.74 -19.02 7.23
C ASN A 67 -3.86 -18.05 7.65
N ALA A 68 -3.54 -17.06 8.47
CA ALA A 68 -4.45 -16.06 9.03
C ALA A 68 -4.20 -14.65 8.49
N VAL A 69 -3.04 -14.40 7.88
CA VAL A 69 -2.65 -13.09 7.32
C VAL A 69 -2.07 -13.21 5.91
N TYR A 70 -2.00 -12.09 5.20
CA TYR A 70 -1.30 -11.96 3.94
C TYR A 70 -0.54 -10.63 3.88
N THR A 71 0.37 -10.51 2.92
CA THR A 71 1.12 -9.28 2.65
C THR A 71 0.81 -8.75 1.27
N VAL A 72 0.51 -7.45 1.18
CA VAL A 72 0.11 -6.78 -0.06
C VAL A 72 0.83 -5.45 -0.20
N LEU A 73 1.15 -5.02 -1.43
CA LEU A 73 1.68 -3.69 -1.65
C LEU A 73 0.64 -2.61 -1.38
N ASN A 74 1.09 -1.46 -0.87
CA ASN A 74 0.25 -0.29 -0.83
C ASN A 74 0.19 0.35 -2.23
N LEU A 75 -1.02 0.54 -2.75
CA LEU A 75 -1.28 1.21 -4.04
C LEU A 75 -0.76 2.65 -4.07
N TYR A 76 -0.69 3.30 -2.90
CA TYR A 76 -0.19 4.66 -2.73
C TYR A 76 1.02 4.66 -1.77
N PRO A 77 2.17 4.16 -2.23
CA PRO A 77 3.29 3.87 -1.35
C PRO A 77 3.98 5.15 -0.87
N TYR A 78 4.44 5.16 0.38
CA TYR A 78 5.30 6.26 0.86
C TYR A 78 6.66 6.20 0.19
N ASN A 79 7.24 5.01 0.07
CA ASN A 79 8.46 4.70 -0.67
C ASN A 79 8.24 3.41 -1.47
N ALA A 80 9.01 3.20 -2.53
CA ALA A 80 8.98 1.94 -3.29
C ALA A 80 9.18 0.74 -2.35
N GLY A 81 8.29 -0.25 -2.45
CA GLY A 81 8.24 -1.40 -1.55
C GLY A 81 7.42 -1.20 -0.27
N HIS A 82 6.70 -0.09 -0.11
CA HIS A 82 5.72 0.05 0.96
C HIS A 82 4.66 -1.05 0.83
N LEU A 83 4.59 -1.91 1.84
CA LEU A 83 3.63 -2.99 1.94
C LEU A 83 2.85 -2.95 3.25
N MET A 84 1.81 -3.77 3.33
CA MET A 84 0.96 -3.93 4.49
C MET A 84 0.79 -5.42 4.78
N VAL A 85 0.85 -5.79 6.06
CA VAL A 85 0.43 -7.11 6.55
C VAL A 85 -0.99 -6.99 7.07
N VAL A 86 -1.89 -7.85 6.59
CA VAL A 86 -3.34 -7.72 6.77
C VAL A 86 -3.92 -9.09 7.16
N PRO A 87 -4.81 -9.17 8.18
CA PRO A 87 -5.50 -10.41 8.48
C PRO A 87 -6.56 -10.71 7.43
N TYR A 88 -6.82 -11.98 7.14
CA TYR A 88 -7.92 -12.36 6.25
C TYR A 88 -9.28 -12.00 6.87
N ARG A 89 -9.42 -12.16 8.18
CA ARG A 89 -10.62 -11.76 8.91
C ARG A 89 -10.76 -10.25 8.89
N HIS A 90 -11.97 -9.77 8.57
CA HIS A 90 -12.32 -8.37 8.67
C HIS A 90 -12.43 -7.99 10.15
N VAL A 91 -11.40 -7.35 10.68
CA VAL A 91 -11.33 -6.88 12.07
C VAL A 91 -10.70 -5.50 12.12
N ALA A 92 -11.35 -4.55 12.81
CA ALA A 92 -10.96 -3.14 12.79
C ALA A 92 -9.80 -2.84 13.74
N ASP A 93 -9.82 -3.45 14.92
CA ASP A 93 -8.88 -3.15 15.99
C ASP A 93 -7.86 -4.27 16.17
N TYR A 94 -6.60 -3.88 16.34
CA TYR A 94 -5.50 -4.81 16.66
C TYR A 94 -5.77 -5.55 17.99
N ALA A 95 -6.43 -4.90 18.95
CA ALA A 95 -6.76 -5.50 20.24
C ALA A 95 -7.82 -6.63 20.14
N GLU A 96 -8.54 -6.71 19.02
CA GLU A 96 -9.58 -7.72 18.78
C GLU A 96 -9.07 -8.89 17.90
N MET A 97 -7.77 -8.91 17.58
CA MET A 97 -7.15 -10.02 16.86
C MET A 97 -7.09 -11.26 17.76
N THR A 98 -7.26 -12.44 17.14
CA THR A 98 -7.00 -13.70 17.83
C THR A 98 -5.50 -13.84 18.10
N TYR A 99 -5.14 -14.73 19.02
CA TYR A 99 -3.73 -15.02 19.31
C TYR A 99 -2.96 -15.43 18.04
N ASP A 100 -3.53 -16.34 17.25
CA ASP A 100 -2.89 -16.85 16.03
C ASP A 100 -2.71 -15.76 14.98
N GLU A 101 -3.73 -14.90 14.78
CA GLU A 101 -3.64 -13.75 13.86
C GLU A 101 -2.54 -12.78 14.29
N ALA A 102 -2.46 -12.44 15.58
CA ALA A 102 -1.50 -11.48 16.10
C ALA A 102 -0.06 -12.01 16.01
N VAL A 103 0.14 -13.29 16.34
CA VAL A 103 1.44 -13.97 16.22
C VAL A 103 1.86 -14.04 14.76
N GLU A 104 0.99 -14.50 13.87
CA GLU A 104 1.35 -14.64 12.47
C GLU A 104 1.59 -13.27 11.81
N MET A 105 0.81 -12.24 12.15
CA MET A 105 1.06 -10.87 11.70
C MET A 105 2.46 -10.40 12.09
N ALA A 106 2.88 -10.63 13.34
CA ALA A 106 4.22 -10.24 13.81
C ALA A 106 5.32 -10.98 13.04
N LEU A 107 5.15 -12.28 12.80
CA LEU A 107 6.10 -13.10 12.04
C LEU A 107 6.16 -12.67 10.56
N PHE A 108 5.01 -12.35 9.95
CA PHE A 108 4.94 -11.82 8.58
C PHE A 108 5.62 -10.46 8.46
N VAL A 109 5.48 -9.58 9.45
CA VAL A 109 6.22 -8.31 9.48
C VAL A 109 7.73 -8.58 9.53
N GLN A 110 8.20 -9.48 10.39
CA GLN A 110 9.62 -9.83 10.43
C GLN A 110 10.13 -10.39 9.08
N HIS A 111 9.32 -11.22 8.41
CA HIS A 111 9.65 -11.75 7.10
C HIS A 111 9.69 -10.63 6.04
N ALA A 112 8.70 -9.74 6.03
CA ALA A 112 8.67 -8.59 5.14
C ALA A 112 9.93 -7.72 5.26
N LEU A 113 10.42 -7.48 6.48
CA LEU A 113 11.67 -6.73 6.71
C LEU A 113 12.88 -7.41 6.06
N ARG A 114 12.99 -8.75 6.15
CA ARG A 114 14.05 -9.53 5.50
C ARG A 114 13.94 -9.48 3.97
N ALA A 115 12.74 -9.74 3.45
CA ALA A 115 12.46 -9.74 2.01
C ALA A 115 12.74 -8.35 1.39
N LEU A 116 12.26 -7.28 2.02
CA LEU A 116 12.52 -5.91 1.59
C LEU A 116 14.00 -5.57 1.62
N ARG A 117 14.72 -5.92 2.69
CA ARG A 117 16.16 -5.67 2.78
C ARG A 117 16.92 -6.39 1.68
N LEU A 118 16.57 -7.65 1.39
CA LEU A 118 17.18 -8.43 0.30
C LEU A 118 16.86 -7.83 -1.08
N ALA A 119 15.62 -7.40 -1.31
CA ALA A 119 15.17 -6.92 -2.61
C ALA A 119 15.68 -5.51 -2.95
N SER A 120 15.76 -4.61 -1.97
CA SER A 120 15.94 -3.18 -2.22
C SER A 120 17.17 -2.57 -1.53
N GLY A 121 17.84 -3.30 -0.65
CA GLY A 121 18.96 -2.78 0.13
C GLY A 121 18.56 -1.69 1.12
N ALA A 122 17.29 -1.67 1.58
CA ALA A 122 16.80 -0.67 2.54
C ALA A 122 17.69 -0.56 3.79
N HIS A 123 18.05 0.67 4.17
CA HIS A 123 18.91 0.97 5.31
C HIS A 123 18.15 0.93 6.65
N GLY A 124 16.83 1.16 6.61
CA GLY A 124 15.97 1.15 7.78
C GLY A 124 14.50 0.98 7.40
N PHE A 125 13.63 0.98 8.41
CA PHE A 125 12.20 0.75 8.22
C PHE A 125 11.36 1.59 9.19
N ASN A 126 10.18 2.00 8.75
CA ASN A 126 9.09 2.37 9.65
C ASN A 126 8.03 1.28 9.63
N THR A 127 7.58 0.88 10.81
CA THR A 127 6.47 -0.04 10.97
C THR A 127 5.46 0.58 11.91
N GLY A 128 4.19 0.66 11.52
CA GLY A 128 3.11 1.10 12.41
C GLY A 128 1.71 0.73 11.89
N MET A 129 0.74 0.89 12.78
CA MET A 129 -0.70 0.80 12.50
C MET A 129 -1.33 2.14 12.86
N ASN A 130 -2.31 2.56 12.07
CA ASN A 130 -3.23 3.61 12.46
C ASN A 130 -4.54 2.93 12.89
N LEU A 131 -4.95 3.09 14.15
CA LEU A 131 -6.15 2.46 14.70
C LEU A 131 -7.28 3.49 14.84
N GLY A 132 -8.36 3.29 14.07
CA GLY A 132 -9.48 4.22 13.99
C GLY A 132 -9.25 5.41 13.05
N THR A 133 -10.34 6.05 12.64
CA THR A 133 -10.34 7.15 11.66
C THR A 133 -9.52 8.36 12.14
N VAL A 134 -9.60 8.68 13.43
CA VAL A 134 -8.88 9.82 14.04
C VAL A 134 -7.37 9.63 14.03
N ALA A 135 -6.88 8.38 14.07
CA ALA A 135 -5.46 8.06 13.96
C ALA A 135 -4.95 8.14 12.49
N GLY A 136 -5.82 8.46 11.53
CA GLY A 136 -5.47 8.53 10.11
C GLY A 136 -5.50 7.18 9.41
N ALA A 137 -6.26 6.21 9.93
CA ALA A 137 -6.49 4.95 9.23
C ALA A 137 -7.31 5.22 7.96
N GLY A 138 -6.74 4.87 6.80
CA GLY A 138 -7.46 5.04 5.54
C GLY A 138 -8.66 4.10 5.44
N ILE A 139 -8.43 2.83 5.81
CA ILE A 139 -9.46 1.80 5.89
C ILE A 139 -9.58 1.40 7.36
N ALA A 140 -10.34 2.17 8.13
CA ALA A 140 -10.41 2.02 9.58
C ALA A 140 -11.10 0.73 10.06
N ALA A 141 -11.93 0.12 9.21
CA ALA A 141 -12.70 -1.09 9.56
C ALA A 141 -11.88 -2.39 9.47
N HIS A 142 -10.65 -2.34 8.94
CA HIS A 142 -9.83 -3.53 8.74
C HIS A 142 -8.37 -3.20 9.01
N VAL A 143 -7.85 -3.70 10.14
CA VAL A 143 -6.51 -3.44 10.64
C VAL A 143 -5.45 -3.91 9.65
N HIS A 144 -4.40 -3.10 9.48
CA HIS A 144 -3.29 -3.40 8.59
C HIS A 144 -2.02 -2.75 9.12
N GLN A 145 -0.96 -3.54 9.19
CA GLN A 145 0.33 -3.12 9.72
C GLN A 145 1.24 -2.72 8.56
N HIS A 146 1.58 -1.44 8.49
CA HIS A 146 2.46 -0.90 7.46
C HIS A 146 3.91 -1.31 7.69
N VAL A 147 4.63 -1.57 6.59
CA VAL A 147 6.09 -1.71 6.57
C VAL A 147 6.62 -0.85 5.43
N VAL A 148 7.37 0.21 5.78
CA VAL A 148 7.88 1.20 4.84
C VAL A 148 9.41 1.14 4.84
N PRO A 149 10.06 0.74 3.73
CA PRO A 149 11.51 0.77 3.63
C PRO A 149 12.02 2.22 3.54
N ARG A 150 13.16 2.48 4.18
CA ARG A 150 13.80 3.80 4.31
C ARG A 150 15.25 3.78 3.88
N TRP A 151 15.71 4.90 3.32
CA TRP A 151 17.10 5.14 2.95
C TRP A 151 17.59 6.48 3.52
N GLY A 152 18.90 6.58 3.74
CA GLY A 152 19.51 7.86 4.10
C GLY A 152 19.25 8.88 2.99
N GLY A 153 18.63 10.02 3.33
CA GLY A 153 18.31 11.07 2.37
C GLY A 153 17.08 10.82 1.49
N ASP A 154 16.26 9.80 1.78
CA ASP A 154 15.01 9.55 1.04
C ASP A 154 13.95 10.65 1.20
N THR A 155 14.11 11.48 2.23
CA THR A 155 13.38 12.73 2.42
C THR A 155 14.32 13.86 2.00
N ASN A 156 14.22 14.26 0.72
CA ASN A 156 14.98 15.37 0.17
C ASN A 156 14.08 16.62 0.01
N PHE A 157 14.62 17.70 -0.58
CA PHE A 157 13.90 18.98 -0.67
C PHE A 157 12.60 18.91 -1.49
N MET A 158 12.49 17.97 -2.44
CA MET A 158 11.35 17.85 -3.37
C MET A 158 10.01 17.58 -2.66
N PRO A 159 9.88 16.59 -1.75
CA PRO A 159 8.64 16.40 -0.98
C PRO A 159 8.38 17.50 0.05
N VAL A 160 9.40 18.23 0.51
CA VAL A 160 9.27 19.27 1.56
C VAL A 160 8.82 20.61 0.98
N ILE A 161 9.28 20.99 -0.21
CA ILE A 161 9.00 22.29 -0.83
C ILE A 161 8.05 22.16 -2.03
N GLY A 162 8.17 21.08 -2.81
CA GLY A 162 7.41 20.89 -4.05
C GLY A 162 6.15 20.04 -3.94
N ALA A 163 5.82 19.52 -2.73
CA ALA A 163 4.71 18.60 -2.47
C ALA A 163 4.62 17.39 -3.45
N THR A 164 5.73 17.10 -4.14
CA THR A 164 5.83 16.12 -5.21
C THR A 164 6.88 15.09 -4.80
N ARG A 165 6.49 13.82 -4.79
CA ARG A 165 7.41 12.70 -4.52
C ARG A 165 7.53 11.86 -5.79
N VAL A 166 8.77 11.70 -6.27
CA VAL A 166 9.08 10.80 -7.38
C VAL A 166 9.19 9.38 -6.82
N LEU A 167 8.30 8.49 -7.23
CA LEU A 167 8.40 7.06 -6.96
C LEU A 167 9.10 6.40 -8.16
N PRO A 168 10.35 5.92 -8.02
CA PRO A 168 11.14 5.46 -9.17
C PRO A 168 10.77 4.06 -9.68
N ALA A 169 9.72 3.41 -9.15
CA ALA A 169 9.40 2.02 -9.47
C ALA A 169 7.90 1.77 -9.64
N LEU A 170 7.56 0.97 -10.65
CA LEU A 170 6.21 0.48 -10.91
C LEU A 170 5.81 -0.61 -9.91
N LEU A 171 4.52 -0.67 -9.55
CA LEU A 171 4.01 -1.59 -8.54
C LEU A 171 4.13 -3.06 -8.94
N GLY A 172 3.76 -3.44 -10.17
CA GLY A 172 3.85 -4.83 -10.65
C GLY A 172 5.26 -5.43 -10.56
N PRO A 173 6.28 -4.82 -11.21
CA PRO A 173 7.65 -5.28 -11.08
C PRO A 173 8.18 -5.27 -9.63
N THR A 174 7.75 -4.30 -8.82
CA THR A 174 8.09 -4.26 -7.38
C THR A 174 7.51 -5.46 -6.64
N ARG A 175 6.26 -5.83 -6.93
CA ARG A 175 5.59 -7.01 -6.36
C ARG A 175 6.34 -8.28 -6.72
N ASP A 176 6.69 -8.46 -7.99
CA ASP A 176 7.40 -9.64 -8.47
C ASP A 176 8.76 -9.81 -7.79
N LEU A 177 9.52 -8.72 -7.70
CA LEU A 177 10.82 -8.69 -7.03
C LEU A 177 10.68 -9.07 -5.54
N LEU A 178 9.68 -8.52 -4.86
CA LEU A 178 9.45 -8.81 -3.44
C LEU A 178 8.94 -10.23 -3.21
N ALA A 179 8.05 -10.75 -4.05
CA ALA A 179 7.57 -12.13 -3.96
C ALA A 179 8.71 -13.13 -4.18
N GLN A 180 9.65 -12.83 -5.10
CA GLN A 180 10.87 -13.63 -5.28
C GLN A 180 11.78 -13.56 -4.05
N ALA A 181 12.00 -12.36 -3.49
CA ALA A 181 12.80 -12.20 -2.29
C ALA A 181 12.18 -12.92 -1.08
N TRP A 182 10.85 -12.84 -0.93
CA TRP A 182 10.09 -13.52 0.13
C TRP A 182 10.33 -15.02 0.13
N ARG A 183 10.26 -15.68 -1.03
CA ARG A 183 10.56 -17.12 -1.15
C ARG A 183 11.99 -17.49 -0.75
N ARG A 184 12.93 -16.56 -0.85
CA ARG A 184 14.34 -16.78 -0.50
C ARG A 184 14.66 -16.47 0.96
N THR A 185 13.78 -15.75 1.65
CA THR A 185 13.96 -15.34 3.06
C THR A 185 13.06 -16.10 4.04
N GLY A 186 12.28 -17.05 3.53
CA GLY A 186 11.52 -17.99 4.33
C GLY A 186 12.49 -18.77 5.21
N THR A 187 12.25 -18.70 6.52
CA THR A 187 12.87 -19.61 7.48
C THR A 187 12.07 -20.90 7.44
N ASP A 188 12.77 -22.03 7.30
CA ASP A 188 12.23 -23.37 7.59
C ASP A 188 11.54 -23.41 8.97
#